data_AF-X0PFA8-F1
#
_entry.id   AF-X0PFA8-F1
#
_cell.length_a   1.000
_cell.length_b   1.000
_cell.length_c   1.000
_cell.angle_alpha   90.00
_cell.angle_beta   90.00
_cell.angle_gamma   90.00
#
_symmetry.space_group_name_H-M   'P 1'
#
loop_
_entity.id
_entity.type
_entity.pdbx_description
1 polymer ?
#
loop_
_entity_poly.entity_id
_entity_poly.type
_entity_poly.pdbx_seq_one_letter_code
_entity_poly.pdbx_strand_id
1 'polypeptide(L)'
;MILLDLFIYPLVLPLGNEQRFKIQIDWVGALLSMVMLFSFSLGLVKGNTWGWHSMIILSLFGLSFISLIVFILLESRLKSPMMDMRLFKNRNFVAAGCSLVLCNFFLGGMAVLIPTFLTRIHDESELHAALWITPYSFAVMISVIVTSLCVRRVNNKFLLSVGFILIGISYYLLSQMDLDRGYTELIIADIALGVGYGLVAATANILAVADFHGTRLTDSQSVANVLRQVGMVLAIAVFMTILANHITTAKQQTINDGKSRIARLNGPSKLRQRLIRLLNVKLATASNQVNGRNQQIQFHQIRISTKKVKAASQTAYQKRLKQIQVTNQLTSIKQIPVASRQRLKLIINQKVKRAAVEKTTLINRQLRRLIIHVKARLHHHLDRAFLTVYGNMVWLPFISLLGLPLFSFKKKNDRQKNRD
;
A
#
# COMPACT_ATOMS: atom_id res chain seq x y z
N MET A 1 18.87 -21.72 -5.03
CA MET A 1 19.90 -20.75 -5.49
C MET A 1 21.17 -20.92 -4.71
N ILE A 2 21.38 -20.27 -3.56
CA ILE A 2 22.70 -20.17 -2.86
C ILE A 2 23.58 -21.44 -2.89
N LEU A 3 23.07 -22.62 -2.52
CA LEU A 3 23.83 -23.89 -2.56
C LEU A 3 24.22 -24.37 -3.97
N LEU A 4 23.36 -24.10 -4.95
CA LEU A 4 23.54 -24.43 -6.36
C LEU A 4 24.52 -23.43 -7.01
N ASP A 5 24.46 -22.16 -6.63
CA ASP A 5 25.46 -21.15 -7.01
C ASP A 5 26.84 -21.54 -6.45
N LEU A 6 26.92 -21.90 -5.16
CA LEU A 6 28.17 -22.31 -4.50
C LEU A 6 28.85 -23.52 -5.17
N PHE A 7 28.07 -24.41 -5.80
CA PHE A 7 28.58 -25.59 -6.51
C PHE A 7 28.97 -25.30 -7.97
N ILE A 8 28.20 -24.44 -8.66
CA ILE A 8 28.46 -24.09 -10.07
C ILE A 8 29.65 -23.12 -10.22
N TYR A 9 29.81 -22.14 -9.32
CA TYR A 9 30.89 -21.15 -9.41
C TYR A 9 32.30 -21.76 -9.53
N PRO A 10 32.75 -22.69 -8.66
CA PRO A 10 34.08 -23.30 -8.78
C PRO A 10 34.21 -24.28 -9.95
N LEU A 11 33.10 -24.76 -10.52
CA LEU A 11 33.09 -25.68 -11.66
C LEU A 11 33.20 -24.93 -13.01
N VAL A 12 32.64 -23.71 -13.09
CA VAL A 12 32.51 -22.94 -14.35
C VAL A 12 33.54 -21.82 -14.47
N LEU A 13 34.02 -21.24 -13.36
CA LEU A 13 35.00 -20.15 -13.39
C LEU A 13 36.44 -20.63 -13.19
N PRO A 14 37.33 -20.50 -14.20
CA PRO A 14 38.75 -20.77 -14.03
C PRO A 14 39.42 -19.65 -13.20
N LEU A 15 39.32 -19.76 -11.87
CA LEU A 15 39.82 -18.80 -10.86
C LEU A 15 41.36 -18.61 -10.83
N GLY A 16 42.09 -19.07 -11.84
CA GLY A 16 43.54 -19.24 -11.79
C GLY A 16 44.40 -18.01 -12.09
N ASN A 17 43.90 -17.02 -12.84
CA ASN A 17 44.78 -16.02 -13.49
C ASN A 17 44.30 -14.55 -13.46
N GLU A 18 43.42 -14.19 -12.52
CA GLU A 18 43.01 -12.78 -12.38
C GLU A 18 44.05 -11.93 -11.65
N GLN A 19 44.42 -10.77 -12.22
CA GLN A 19 45.34 -9.82 -11.61
C GLN A 19 44.73 -9.26 -10.32
N ARG A 20 45.19 -9.77 -9.17
CA ARG A 20 44.77 -9.30 -7.85
C ARG A 20 45.34 -7.91 -7.56
N PHE A 21 44.61 -6.87 -7.96
CA PHE A 21 44.88 -5.51 -7.51
C PHE A 21 44.74 -5.43 -5.99
N LYS A 22 45.81 -4.98 -5.29
CA LYS A 22 45.73 -4.62 -3.86
C LYS A 22 44.94 -3.31 -3.71
N ILE A 23 43.62 -3.43 -3.70
CA ILE A 23 42.71 -2.32 -3.40
C ILE A 23 42.64 -2.18 -1.88
N GLN A 24 42.99 -1.00 -1.35
CA GLN A 24 42.74 -0.68 0.06
C GLN A 24 41.25 -0.38 0.24
N ILE A 25 40.60 -1.04 1.19
CA ILE A 25 39.17 -0.86 1.46
C ILE A 25 38.96 0.44 2.26
N ASP A 26 38.18 1.36 1.71
CA ASP A 26 37.72 2.56 2.42
C ASP A 26 36.58 2.23 3.38
N TRP A 27 36.95 1.71 4.55
CA TRP A 27 36.03 1.42 5.65
C TRP A 27 35.28 2.66 6.16
N VAL A 28 35.87 3.85 6.02
CA VAL A 28 35.30 5.10 6.54
C VAL A 28 34.20 5.58 5.59
N GLY A 29 34.47 5.63 4.28
CA GLY A 29 33.46 5.89 3.25
C GLY A 29 32.32 4.86 3.26
N ALA A 30 32.64 3.58 3.46
CA ALA A 30 31.63 2.52 3.63
C ALA A 30 30.70 2.77 4.84
N LEU A 31 31.26 3.11 6.01
CA LEU A 31 30.47 3.43 7.20
C LEU A 31 29.59 4.66 7.00
N LEU A 32 30.15 5.75 6.45
CA LEU A 32 29.44 7.01 6.20
C LEU A 32 28.28 6.86 5.21
N SER A 33 28.50 6.14 4.10
CA SER A 33 27.45 5.85 3.12
C SER A 33 26.36 4.94 3.70
N MET A 34 26.72 3.97 4.55
CA MET A 34 25.75 3.12 5.27
C MET A 34 24.90 3.94 6.24
N VAL A 35 25.51 4.80 7.08
CA VAL A 35 24.78 5.67 8.02
C VAL A 35 23.88 6.66 7.29
N MET A 36 24.36 7.24 6.18
CA MET A 36 23.57 8.12 5.32
C MET A 36 22.32 7.42 4.79
N LEU A 37 22.48 6.29 4.08
CA LEU A 37 21.38 5.56 3.46
C LEU A 37 20.40 5.00 4.51
N PHE A 38 20.90 4.48 5.63
CA PHE A 38 20.08 3.99 6.73
C PHE A 38 19.23 5.11 7.33
N SER A 39 19.84 6.26 7.66
CA SER A 39 19.13 7.38 8.29
C SER A 39 18.09 7.99 7.35
N PHE A 40 18.43 8.15 6.07
CA PHE A 40 17.52 8.62 5.02
C PHE A 40 16.31 7.68 4.86
N SER A 41 16.58 6.39 4.69
CA SER A 41 15.55 5.36 4.49
C SER A 41 14.64 5.22 5.71
N LEU A 42 15.21 5.20 6.92
CA LEU A 42 14.45 5.11 8.16
C LEU A 42 13.56 6.34 8.36
N GLY A 43 14.09 7.55 8.14
CA GLY A 43 13.33 8.80 8.22
C GLY A 43 12.15 8.83 7.25
N LEU A 44 12.39 8.40 6.00
CA LEU A 44 11.37 8.28 4.96
C LEU A 44 10.28 7.23 5.29
N VAL A 45 10.66 6.02 5.69
CA VAL A 45 9.72 4.92 5.98
C VAL A 45 8.94 5.15 7.28
N LYS A 46 9.57 5.74 8.31
CA LYS A 46 8.91 6.04 9.59
C LYS A 46 8.25 7.42 9.66
N GLY A 47 8.47 8.28 8.66
CA GLY A 47 7.89 9.62 8.55
C GLY A 47 6.40 9.69 8.91
N ASN A 48 5.60 8.81 8.30
CA ASN A 48 4.16 8.72 8.55
C ASN A 48 3.80 8.16 9.94
N THR A 49 4.59 7.24 10.51
CA THR A 49 4.27 6.61 11.81
C THR A 49 4.77 7.37 13.03
N TRP A 50 5.89 8.08 12.90
CA TRP A 50 6.51 8.85 13.99
C TRP A 50 6.25 10.37 13.86
N GLY A 51 5.68 10.80 12.72
CA GLY A 51 5.29 12.17 12.42
C GLY A 51 6.43 12.99 11.83
N TRP A 52 6.22 13.56 10.64
CA TRP A 52 7.22 14.31 9.87
C TRP A 52 7.91 15.47 10.62
N HIS A 53 7.22 16.07 11.60
CA HIS A 53 7.77 17.14 12.45
C HIS A 53 8.40 16.64 13.76
N SER A 54 8.51 15.32 13.97
CA SER A 54 9.16 14.74 15.14
C SER A 54 10.66 15.00 15.11
N MET A 55 11.21 15.41 16.25
CA MET A 55 12.64 15.70 16.43
C MET A 55 13.53 14.51 16.03
N ILE A 56 13.03 13.28 16.19
CA ILE A 56 13.70 12.04 15.74
C ILE A 56 13.86 12.04 14.21
N ILE A 57 12.80 12.33 13.46
CA ILE A 57 12.83 12.33 11.99
C ILE A 57 13.69 13.48 11.45
N LEU A 58 13.59 14.67 12.05
CA LEU A 58 14.49 15.78 11.70
C LEU A 58 15.96 15.43 11.99
N SER A 59 16.26 14.75 13.10
CA SER A 59 17.63 14.29 13.41
C SER A 59 18.13 13.24 12.41
N LEU A 60 17.27 12.34 11.93
CA LEU A 60 17.63 11.34 10.91
C LEU A 60 17.94 11.98 9.56
N PHE A 61 17.14 12.96 9.13
CA PHE A 61 17.44 13.73 7.91
C PHE A 61 18.68 14.61 8.06
N GLY A 62 18.87 15.25 9.21
CA GLY A 62 20.09 16.00 9.53
C GLY A 62 21.33 15.12 9.53
N LEU A 63 21.29 13.96 10.20
CA LEU A 63 22.38 12.99 10.22
C LEU A 63 22.69 12.45 8.81
N SER A 64 21.67 12.17 8.00
CA SER A 64 21.86 11.78 6.60
C SER A 64 22.54 12.88 5.79
N PHE A 65 22.10 14.13 5.92
CA PHE A 65 22.66 15.26 5.16
C PHE A 65 24.10 15.56 5.56
N ILE A 66 24.41 15.53 6.86
CA ILE A 66 25.77 15.67 7.39
C ILE A 66 26.65 14.51 6.90
N SER A 67 26.16 13.27 6.96
CA SER A 67 26.90 12.09 6.49
C SER A 67 27.20 12.17 4.99
N LEU A 68 26.25 12.64 4.16
CA LEU A 68 26.46 12.88 2.73
C LEU A 68 27.55 13.93 2.48
N ILE A 69 27.53 15.06 3.19
CA ILE A 69 28.53 16.12 3.05
C ILE A 69 29.92 15.60 3.45
N VAL A 70 30.03 14.95 4.61
CA VAL A 70 31.31 14.40 5.10
C VAL A 70 31.83 13.31 4.17
N PHE A 71 30.96 12.44 3.63
CA PHE A 71 31.30 11.42 2.64
C PHE A 71 31.89 12.05 1.36
N ILE A 72 31.20 13.02 0.75
CA ILE A 72 31.68 13.72 -0.46
C ILE A 72 33.03 14.42 -0.20
N LEU A 73 33.16 15.11 0.93
CA LEU A 73 34.41 15.81 1.29
C LEU A 73 35.56 14.83 1.51
N LEU A 74 35.32 13.69 2.15
CA LEU A 74 36.33 12.67 2.40
C LEU A 74 36.76 11.98 1.11
N GLU A 75 35.82 11.48 0.29
CA GLU A 75 36.14 10.86 -0.99
C GLU A 75 36.87 11.80 -1.96
N SER A 76 36.55 13.09 -1.94
CA SER A 76 37.26 14.09 -2.76
C SER A 76 38.75 14.25 -2.40
N ARG A 77 39.17 13.77 -1.21
CA ARG A 77 40.53 13.90 -0.67
C ARG A 77 41.29 12.57 -0.58
N LEU A 78 40.62 11.42 -0.69
CA LEU A 78 41.26 10.11 -0.58
C LEU A 78 42.03 9.72 -1.85
N LYS A 79 43.18 9.04 -1.67
CA LYS A 79 44.00 8.51 -2.78
C LYS A 79 43.40 7.25 -3.43
N SER A 80 42.51 6.56 -2.72
CA SER A 80 41.76 5.39 -3.20
C SER A 80 40.30 5.52 -2.72
N PRO A 81 39.49 6.39 -3.36
CA PRO A 81 38.09 6.57 -2.99
C PRO A 81 37.27 5.31 -3.31
N MET A 82 36.18 5.09 -2.56
CA MET A 82 35.26 3.97 -2.81
C MET A 82 34.44 4.17 -4.10
N MET A 83 34.24 5.42 -4.50
CA MET A 83 33.54 5.86 -5.70
C MET A 83 34.35 6.93 -6.44
N ASP A 84 34.79 6.65 -7.67
CA ASP A 84 35.41 7.68 -8.51
C ASP A 84 34.36 8.74 -8.90
N MET A 85 34.39 9.91 -8.24
CA MET A 85 33.51 11.05 -8.54
C MET A 85 33.55 11.50 -10.02
N ARG A 86 34.56 11.10 -10.80
CA ARG A 86 34.61 11.34 -12.25
C ARG A 86 33.52 10.58 -13.01
N LEU A 87 32.92 9.54 -12.45
CA LEU A 87 31.73 8.86 -13.01
C LEU A 87 30.61 9.87 -13.30
N PHE A 88 30.31 10.78 -12.36
CA PHE A 88 29.26 11.80 -12.52
C PHE A 88 29.60 12.92 -13.52
N LYS A 89 30.86 13.02 -13.98
CA LYS A 89 31.21 13.90 -15.10
C LYS A 89 30.77 13.32 -16.45
N ASN A 90 30.49 12.02 -16.52
CA ASN A 90 29.97 11.39 -17.73
C ASN A 90 28.45 11.55 -17.83
N ARG A 91 27.98 12.30 -18.83
CA ARG A 91 26.55 12.51 -19.11
C ARG A 91 25.77 11.21 -19.34
N ASN A 92 26.41 10.18 -19.89
CA ASN A 92 25.78 8.86 -20.06
C ASN A 92 25.53 8.19 -18.70
N PHE A 93 26.51 8.23 -17.79
CA PHE A 93 26.36 7.67 -16.45
C PHE A 93 25.31 8.41 -15.62
N VAL A 94 25.28 9.76 -15.69
CA VAL A 94 24.23 10.54 -15.01
C VAL A 94 22.84 10.22 -15.58
N ALA A 95 22.69 10.12 -16.91
CA ALA A 95 21.44 9.72 -17.54
C ALA A 95 21.00 8.31 -17.12
N ALA A 96 21.94 7.37 -17.02
CA ALA A 96 21.70 6.01 -16.50
C ALA A 96 21.21 6.06 -15.05
N GLY A 97 21.92 6.80 -14.19
CA GLY A 97 21.59 6.97 -12.78
C GLY A 97 20.20 7.55 -12.57
N CYS A 98 19.86 8.66 -13.22
CA CYS A 98 18.52 9.24 -13.18
C CYS A 98 17.45 8.24 -13.67
N SER A 99 17.72 7.53 -14.77
CA SER A 99 16.80 6.52 -15.31
C SER A 99 16.58 5.35 -14.34
N LEU A 100 17.63 4.89 -13.66
CA LEU A 100 17.56 3.84 -12.65
C LEU A 100 16.74 4.29 -11.43
N VAL A 101 16.99 5.49 -10.89
CA VAL A 101 16.21 6.06 -9.76
C VAL A 101 14.72 6.12 -10.12
N LEU A 102 14.38 6.70 -11.28
CA LEU A 102 12.99 6.87 -11.72
C LEU A 102 12.31 5.52 -12.01
N CYS A 103 12.98 4.61 -12.71
CA CYS A 103 12.44 3.29 -13.02
C CYS A 103 12.16 2.47 -11.75
N ASN A 104 13.08 2.50 -10.78
CA ASN A 104 12.91 1.84 -9.49
C ASN A 104 11.91 2.55 -8.58
N PHE A 105 11.68 3.86 -8.78
CA PHE A 105 10.60 4.58 -8.13
C PHE A 105 9.23 4.06 -8.59
N PHE A 106 9.01 3.91 -9.90
CA PHE A 106 7.76 3.35 -10.41
C PHE A 106 7.57 1.86 -10.05
N LEU A 107 8.65 1.08 -9.97
CA LEU A 107 8.60 -0.29 -9.46
C LEU A 107 8.19 -0.31 -7.98
N GLY A 108 8.87 0.46 -7.12
CA GLY A 108 8.61 0.47 -5.68
C GLY A 108 7.16 0.87 -5.33
N GLY A 109 6.55 1.76 -6.12
CA GLY A 109 5.14 2.11 -6.01
C GLY A 109 4.22 0.91 -6.23
N MET A 110 4.35 0.23 -7.39
CA MET A 110 3.55 -0.94 -7.73
C MET A 110 3.81 -2.13 -6.79
N ALA A 111 5.08 -2.44 -6.52
CA ALA A 111 5.51 -3.56 -5.69
C ALA A 111 5.04 -3.46 -4.23
N VAL A 112 4.68 -2.26 -3.75
CA VAL A 112 4.10 -2.07 -2.41
C VAL A 112 2.59 -1.90 -2.46
N LEU A 113 2.04 -1.13 -3.41
CA LEU A 113 0.59 -0.87 -3.42
C LEU A 113 -0.22 -2.09 -3.84
N ILE A 114 0.13 -2.83 -4.90
CA ILE A 114 -0.70 -3.94 -5.39
C ILE A 114 -0.84 -5.08 -4.35
N PRO A 115 0.24 -5.59 -3.70
CA PRO A 115 0.07 -6.59 -2.66
C PRO A 115 -0.71 -6.06 -1.45
N THR A 116 -0.45 -4.81 -1.05
CA THR A 116 -1.17 -4.18 0.08
C THR A 116 -2.65 -4.02 -0.26
N PHE A 117 -2.98 -3.65 -1.50
CA PHE A 117 -4.34 -3.50 -1.98
C PHE A 117 -5.11 -4.82 -1.94
N LEU A 118 -4.59 -5.85 -2.63
CA LEU A 118 -5.22 -7.17 -2.72
C LEU A 118 -5.41 -7.81 -1.32
N THR A 119 -4.38 -7.78 -0.48
CA THR A 119 -4.43 -8.41 0.86
C THR A 119 -5.21 -7.63 1.92
N ARG A 120 -5.27 -6.29 1.85
CA ARG A 120 -5.93 -5.46 2.88
C ARG A 120 -7.34 -5.02 2.55
N ILE A 121 -7.68 -4.90 1.26
CA ILE A 121 -9.00 -4.44 0.82
C ILE A 121 -9.84 -5.61 0.33
N HIS A 122 -9.31 -6.41 -0.61
CA HIS A 122 -10.04 -7.54 -1.20
C HIS A 122 -10.05 -8.80 -0.32
N ASP A 123 -9.37 -8.79 0.85
CA ASP A 123 -9.21 -9.95 1.74
C ASP A 123 -8.58 -11.19 1.03
N GLU A 124 -7.88 -10.98 -0.09
CA GLU A 124 -7.23 -12.04 -0.85
C GLU A 124 -6.08 -12.69 -0.06
N SER A 125 -5.87 -13.99 -0.28
CA SER A 125 -4.73 -14.67 0.34
C SER A 125 -3.40 -14.12 -0.20
N GLU A 126 -2.37 -14.05 0.65
CA GLU A 126 -1.03 -13.57 0.28
C GLU A 126 -0.46 -14.33 -0.95
N LEU A 127 -0.78 -15.64 -1.05
CA LEU A 127 -0.43 -16.48 -2.21
C LEU A 127 -1.14 -16.02 -3.50
N HIS A 128 -2.45 -15.72 -3.44
CA HIS A 128 -3.20 -15.26 -4.62
C HIS A 128 -2.75 -13.86 -5.04
N ALA A 129 -2.49 -12.96 -4.09
CA ALA A 129 -1.96 -11.63 -4.38
C ALA A 129 -0.59 -11.70 -5.08
N ALA A 130 0.30 -12.60 -4.66
CA ALA A 130 1.56 -12.85 -5.36
C ALA A 130 1.36 -13.46 -6.75
N LEU A 131 0.37 -14.36 -6.91
CA LEU A 131 0.04 -14.96 -8.21
C LEU A 131 -0.38 -13.91 -9.24
N TRP A 132 -1.24 -12.97 -8.85
CA TRP A 132 -1.69 -11.87 -9.73
C TRP A 132 -0.56 -10.95 -10.21
N ILE A 133 0.54 -10.84 -9.47
CA ILE A 133 1.72 -10.03 -9.79
C ILE A 133 2.76 -10.83 -10.62
N THR A 134 2.57 -12.14 -10.78
CA THR A 134 3.48 -12.99 -11.58
C THR A 134 3.64 -12.55 -13.05
N PRO A 135 2.59 -12.06 -13.76
CA PRO A 135 2.72 -11.56 -15.14
C PRO A 135 3.73 -10.43 -15.30
N TYR A 136 3.84 -9.52 -14.31
CA TYR A 136 4.85 -8.47 -14.30
C TYR A 136 6.26 -9.07 -14.39
N SER A 137 6.60 -10.04 -13.53
CA SER A 137 7.93 -10.66 -13.50
C SER A 137 8.27 -11.37 -14.81
N PHE A 138 7.29 -12.04 -15.42
CA PHE A 138 7.46 -12.70 -16.72
C PHE A 138 7.67 -11.68 -17.87
N ALA A 139 6.92 -10.59 -17.86
CA ALA A 139 7.06 -9.49 -18.81
C ALA A 139 8.43 -8.78 -18.68
N VAL A 140 8.94 -8.58 -17.46
CA VAL A 140 10.31 -8.06 -17.22
C VAL A 140 11.35 -9.00 -17.82
N MET A 141 11.24 -10.30 -17.56
CA MET A 141 12.21 -11.30 -18.06
C MET A 141 12.34 -11.24 -19.59
N ILE A 142 11.21 -11.29 -20.31
CA ILE A 142 11.19 -11.20 -21.77
C ILE A 142 11.73 -9.84 -22.24
N SER A 143 11.27 -8.75 -21.63
CA SER A 143 11.64 -7.40 -22.05
C SER A 143 13.14 -7.11 -21.87
N VAL A 144 13.76 -7.57 -20.78
CA VAL A 144 15.22 -7.43 -20.57
C VAL A 144 16.00 -8.16 -21.66
N ILE A 145 15.60 -9.39 -22.02
CA ILE A 145 16.24 -10.17 -23.09
C ILE A 145 16.12 -9.42 -24.43
N VAL A 146 14.89 -9.05 -24.82
CA VAL A 146 14.63 -8.31 -26.08
C VAL A 146 15.42 -7.01 -26.12
N THR A 147 15.44 -6.25 -25.03
CA THR A 147 16.17 -4.97 -24.94
C THR A 147 17.67 -5.17 -25.09
N SER A 148 18.26 -6.19 -24.46
CA SER A 148 19.69 -6.48 -24.56
C SER A 148 20.15 -6.82 -26.00
N LEU A 149 19.26 -7.39 -26.82
CA LEU A 149 19.47 -7.64 -28.24
C LEU A 149 19.27 -6.36 -29.06
N CYS A 150 18.18 -5.62 -28.80
CA CYS A 150 17.83 -4.40 -29.53
C CYS A 150 18.80 -3.23 -29.31
N VAL A 151 19.41 -3.09 -28.13
CA VAL A 151 20.33 -1.98 -27.79
C VAL A 151 21.55 -1.89 -28.73
N ARG A 152 21.90 -2.98 -29.42
CA ARG A 152 22.98 -2.98 -30.43
C ARG A 152 22.61 -2.25 -31.72
N ARG A 153 21.32 -2.15 -32.04
CA ARG A 153 20.76 -1.61 -33.30
C ARG A 153 19.89 -0.36 -33.10
N VAL A 154 19.29 -0.17 -31.93
CA VAL A 154 18.34 0.90 -31.61
C VAL A 154 19.00 1.97 -30.72
N ASN A 155 18.60 3.23 -30.89
CA ASN A 155 19.11 4.33 -30.07
C ASN A 155 18.63 4.23 -28.61
N ASN A 156 19.57 4.28 -27.66
CA ASN A 156 19.29 4.26 -26.22
C ASN A 156 18.23 5.30 -25.78
N LYS A 157 18.23 6.51 -26.39
CA LYS A 157 17.18 7.52 -26.13
C LYS A 157 15.78 6.99 -26.43
N PHE A 158 15.62 6.30 -27.56
CA PHE A 158 14.33 5.77 -28.00
C PHE A 158 13.85 4.63 -27.09
N LEU A 159 14.74 3.71 -26.72
CA LEU A 159 14.44 2.62 -25.79
C LEU A 159 13.99 3.14 -24.41
N LEU A 160 14.70 4.15 -23.87
CA LEU A 160 14.31 4.80 -22.62
C LEU A 160 12.95 5.51 -22.73
N SER A 161 12.73 6.29 -23.81
CA SER A 161 11.45 6.98 -24.02
C SER A 161 10.27 6.01 -24.13
N VAL A 162 10.39 4.95 -24.95
CA VAL A 162 9.33 3.94 -25.10
C VAL A 162 9.07 3.24 -23.77
N GLY A 163 10.12 2.89 -23.01
CA GLY A 163 9.96 2.27 -21.70
C GLY A 163 9.23 3.16 -20.69
N PHE A 164 9.58 4.45 -20.58
CA PHE A 164 8.89 5.40 -19.69
C PHE A 164 7.46 5.72 -20.15
N ILE A 165 7.18 5.77 -21.46
CA ILE A 165 5.81 5.89 -21.99
C ILE A 165 4.98 4.67 -21.57
N LEU A 166 5.53 3.45 -21.68
CA LEU A 166 4.81 2.23 -21.34
C LEU A 166 4.55 2.09 -19.82
N ILE A 167 5.49 2.56 -18.99
CA ILE A 167 5.28 2.74 -17.54
C ILE A 167 4.14 3.74 -17.28
N GLY A 168 4.12 4.88 -17.98
CA GLY A 168 3.05 5.87 -17.88
C GLY A 168 1.67 5.34 -18.29
N ILE A 169 1.61 4.55 -19.37
CA ILE A 169 0.40 3.85 -19.82
C ILE A 169 -0.06 2.85 -18.76
N SER A 170 0.84 2.03 -18.21
CA SER A 170 0.50 1.10 -17.12
C SER A 170 -0.09 1.83 -15.90
N TYR A 171 0.55 2.90 -15.46
CA TYR A 171 0.06 3.74 -14.35
C TYR A 171 -1.31 4.37 -14.65
N TYR A 172 -1.57 4.73 -15.91
CA TYR A 172 -2.88 5.22 -16.35
C TYR A 172 -3.94 4.13 -16.30
N LEU A 173 -3.66 2.91 -16.80
CA LEU A 173 -4.57 1.76 -16.67
C LEU A 173 -4.86 1.45 -15.19
N LEU A 174 -3.83 1.39 -14.34
CA LEU A 174 -3.97 1.21 -12.89
C LEU A 174 -4.80 2.31 -12.21
N SER A 175 -4.86 3.53 -12.77
CA SER A 175 -5.70 4.61 -12.24
C SER A 175 -7.19 4.50 -12.60
N GLN A 176 -7.52 3.75 -13.66
CA GLN A 176 -8.88 3.58 -14.18
C GLN A 176 -9.51 2.22 -13.83
N MET A 177 -8.73 1.33 -13.22
CA MET A 177 -9.11 -0.05 -12.97
C MET A 177 -10.39 -0.20 -12.15
N ASP A 178 -11.38 -0.91 -12.68
CA ASP A 178 -12.68 -1.16 -12.04
C ASP A 178 -12.81 -2.64 -11.64
N LEU A 179 -12.35 -2.98 -10.43
CA LEU A 179 -12.22 -4.37 -9.96
C LEU A 179 -13.55 -5.13 -9.85
N ASP A 180 -14.69 -4.43 -9.81
CA ASP A 180 -16.02 -5.06 -9.92
C ASP A 180 -16.19 -5.79 -11.28
N ARG A 181 -15.34 -5.51 -12.29
CA ARG A 181 -15.30 -6.17 -13.60
C ARG A 181 -14.25 -7.27 -13.72
N GLY A 182 -13.42 -7.48 -12.70
CA GLY A 182 -12.39 -8.53 -12.63
C GLY A 182 -10.95 -8.07 -12.88
N TYR A 183 -10.01 -9.00 -12.71
CA TYR A 183 -8.57 -8.73 -12.65
C TYR A 183 -7.85 -8.63 -14.02
N THR A 184 -8.56 -8.63 -15.15
CA THR A 184 -7.94 -8.59 -16.49
C THR A 184 -7.19 -7.29 -16.74
N GLU A 185 -7.73 -6.16 -16.29
CA GLU A 185 -7.10 -4.84 -16.40
C GLU A 185 -5.78 -4.77 -15.60
N LEU A 186 -5.72 -5.43 -14.44
CA LEU A 186 -4.50 -5.58 -13.64
C LEU A 186 -3.41 -6.33 -14.42
N ILE A 187 -3.74 -7.48 -15.02
CA ILE A 187 -2.77 -8.26 -15.81
C ILE A 187 -2.21 -7.43 -16.97
N ILE A 188 -3.06 -6.71 -17.69
CA ILE A 188 -2.64 -5.88 -18.84
C ILE A 188 -1.71 -4.76 -18.36
N ALA A 189 -2.05 -4.10 -17.25
CA ALA A 189 -1.22 -3.06 -16.67
C ALA A 189 0.12 -3.59 -16.13
N ASP A 190 0.13 -4.76 -15.49
CA ASP A 190 1.34 -5.42 -14.98
C ASP A 190 2.29 -5.86 -16.11
N ILE A 191 1.74 -6.37 -17.23
CA ILE A 191 2.52 -6.69 -18.43
C ILE A 191 3.10 -5.40 -19.04
N ALA A 192 2.31 -4.35 -19.19
CA ALA A 192 2.79 -3.06 -19.70
C ALA A 192 3.89 -2.46 -18.80
N LEU A 193 3.74 -2.57 -17.47
CA LEU A 193 4.76 -2.13 -16.51
C LEU A 193 6.04 -2.96 -16.63
N GLY A 194 5.91 -4.29 -16.71
CA GLY A 194 7.05 -5.20 -16.79
C GLY A 194 7.85 -5.02 -18.08
N VAL A 195 7.15 -4.82 -19.21
CA VAL A 195 7.80 -4.49 -20.47
C VAL A 195 8.50 -3.13 -20.40
N GLY A 196 7.83 -2.10 -19.86
CA GLY A 196 8.39 -0.75 -19.75
C GLY A 196 9.60 -0.69 -18.80
N TYR A 197 9.50 -1.35 -17.65
CA TYR A 197 10.59 -1.51 -16.68
C TYR A 197 11.78 -2.23 -17.31
N GLY A 198 11.57 -3.36 -18.01
CA GLY A 198 12.64 -4.12 -18.66
C GLY A 198 13.41 -3.31 -19.69
N LEU A 199 12.71 -2.51 -20.50
CA LEU A 199 13.29 -1.58 -21.47
C LEU A 199 14.18 -0.53 -20.81
N VAL A 200 13.69 0.14 -19.77
CA VAL A 200 14.47 1.18 -19.08
C VAL A 200 15.62 0.57 -18.28
N ALA A 201 15.38 -0.47 -17.50
CA ALA A 201 16.38 -1.07 -16.61
C ALA A 201 17.54 -1.70 -17.39
N ALA A 202 17.27 -2.43 -18.47
CA ALA A 202 18.33 -3.00 -19.31
C ALA A 202 19.14 -1.90 -20.02
N THR A 203 18.46 -0.91 -20.64
CA THR A 203 19.14 0.19 -21.35
C THR A 203 19.99 1.04 -20.40
N ALA A 204 19.46 1.37 -19.21
CA ALA A 204 20.17 2.17 -18.22
C ALA A 204 21.37 1.42 -17.61
N ASN A 205 21.25 0.12 -17.31
CA ASN A 205 22.38 -0.68 -16.83
C ASN A 205 23.51 -0.76 -17.87
N ILE A 206 23.17 -0.96 -19.15
CA ILE A 206 24.15 -1.00 -20.24
C ILE A 206 24.82 0.37 -20.43
N LEU A 207 24.05 1.46 -20.33
CA LEU A 207 24.56 2.82 -20.39
C LEU A 207 25.49 3.16 -19.21
N ALA A 208 25.17 2.68 -18.00
CA ALA A 208 26.00 2.90 -16.82
C ALA A 208 27.42 2.35 -17.02
N VAL A 209 27.56 1.19 -17.69
CA VAL A 209 28.86 0.54 -17.89
C VAL A 209 29.58 0.88 -19.21
N ALA A 210 28.88 1.47 -20.19
CA ALA A 210 29.34 1.58 -21.58
C ALA A 210 30.63 2.41 -21.81
N ASP A 211 31.10 3.14 -20.82
CA ASP A 211 32.25 4.05 -20.90
C ASP A 211 33.36 3.74 -19.87
N PHE A 212 33.24 2.63 -19.13
CA PHE A 212 34.16 2.29 -18.03
C PHE A 212 34.79 0.91 -18.19
N HIS A 213 36.07 0.83 -17.81
CA HIS A 213 36.91 -0.36 -17.90
C HIS A 213 37.74 -0.50 -16.60
N GLY A 214 38.17 -1.72 -16.27
CA GLY A 214 38.92 -1.99 -15.04
C GLY A 214 38.10 -1.68 -13.78
N THR A 215 38.76 -1.18 -12.74
CA THR A 215 38.13 -0.90 -11.43
C THR A 215 36.90 0.00 -11.52
N ARG A 216 36.93 1.04 -12.38
CA ARG A 216 35.80 1.97 -12.60
C ARG A 216 34.50 1.30 -13.04
N LEU A 217 34.58 0.12 -13.67
CA LEU A 217 33.40 -0.66 -14.04
C LEU A 217 32.66 -1.19 -12.80
N THR A 218 33.41 -1.67 -11.82
CA THR A 218 32.91 -2.14 -10.52
C THR A 218 32.36 -0.99 -9.69
N ASP A 219 33.04 0.15 -9.66
CA ASP A 219 32.58 1.36 -8.99
C ASP A 219 31.23 1.81 -9.59
N SER A 220 31.15 1.91 -10.92
CA SER A 220 29.94 2.27 -11.65
C SER A 220 28.76 1.34 -11.35
N GLN A 221 28.97 0.02 -11.32
CA GLN A 221 27.93 -0.96 -10.95
C GLN A 221 27.46 -0.79 -9.49
N SER A 222 28.39 -0.56 -8.57
CA SER A 222 28.10 -0.35 -7.15
C SER A 222 27.21 0.89 -6.95
N VAL A 223 27.59 2.01 -7.57
CA VAL A 223 26.81 3.26 -7.52
C VAL A 223 25.45 3.10 -8.20
N ALA A 224 25.41 2.45 -9.37
CA ALA A 224 24.15 2.17 -10.05
C ALA A 224 23.19 1.37 -9.16
N ASN A 225 23.68 0.40 -8.39
CA ASN A 225 22.87 -0.36 -7.45
C ASN A 225 22.36 0.48 -6.27
N VAL A 226 23.19 1.37 -5.70
CA VAL A 226 22.75 2.34 -4.68
C VAL A 226 21.64 3.24 -5.22
N LEU A 227 21.77 3.74 -6.46
CA LEU A 227 20.75 4.57 -7.10
C LEU A 227 19.41 3.84 -7.32
N ARG A 228 19.42 2.54 -7.65
CA ARG A 228 18.20 1.72 -7.68
C ARG A 228 17.50 1.70 -6.32
N GLN A 229 18.26 1.46 -5.25
CA GLN A 229 17.72 1.39 -3.89
C GLN A 229 17.18 2.73 -3.40
N VAL A 230 17.85 3.84 -3.70
CA VAL A 230 17.32 5.19 -3.43
C VAL A 230 15.98 5.41 -4.13
N GLY A 231 15.85 5.00 -5.40
CA GLY A 231 14.57 5.02 -6.14
C GLY A 231 13.47 4.22 -5.46
N MET A 232 13.74 2.97 -5.07
CA MET A 232 12.77 2.12 -4.37
C MET A 232 12.33 2.74 -3.03
N VAL A 233 13.28 3.16 -2.19
CA VAL A 233 13.00 3.74 -0.86
C VAL A 233 12.16 5.02 -0.96
N LEU A 234 12.48 5.90 -1.91
CA LEU A 234 11.69 7.10 -2.21
C LEU A 234 10.25 6.73 -2.60
N ALA A 235 10.06 5.68 -3.40
CA ALA A 235 8.73 5.23 -3.78
C ALA A 235 7.93 4.78 -2.55
N ILE A 236 8.47 3.85 -1.77
CA ILE A 236 7.79 3.29 -0.60
C ILE A 236 7.32 4.43 0.31
N ALA A 237 8.18 5.43 0.54
CA ALA A 237 7.87 6.58 1.37
C ALA A 237 6.75 7.47 0.79
N VAL A 238 6.88 7.89 -0.47
CA VAL A 238 5.91 8.79 -1.11
C VAL A 238 4.57 8.10 -1.28
N PHE A 239 4.55 6.90 -1.87
CA PHE A 239 3.34 6.14 -2.12
C PHE A 239 2.61 5.76 -0.83
N MET A 240 3.32 5.25 0.21
CA MET A 240 2.67 4.94 1.50
C MET A 240 2.13 6.19 2.21
N THR A 241 2.77 7.35 2.04
CA THR A 241 2.31 8.60 2.67
C THR A 241 1.07 9.15 1.97
N ILE A 242 1.06 9.18 0.63
CA ILE A 242 -0.13 9.56 -0.15
C ILE A 242 -1.28 8.60 0.19
N LEU A 243 -1.02 7.29 0.23
CA LEU A 243 -1.99 6.28 0.59
C LEU A 243 -2.55 6.48 2.01
N ALA A 244 -1.70 6.69 3.01
CA ALA A 244 -2.12 6.92 4.39
C ALA A 244 -2.98 8.19 4.54
N ASN A 245 -2.65 9.25 3.79
CA ASN A 245 -3.44 10.49 3.76
C ASN A 245 -4.83 10.27 3.14
N HIS A 246 -4.93 9.53 2.02
CA HIS A 246 -6.22 9.22 1.41
C HIS A 246 -7.06 8.26 2.28
N ILE A 247 -6.46 7.22 2.89
CA ILE A 247 -7.14 6.34 3.85
C ILE A 247 -7.68 7.16 5.03
N THR A 248 -6.89 8.07 5.58
CA THR A 248 -7.30 8.93 6.71
C THR A 248 -8.47 9.82 6.31
N THR A 249 -8.42 10.43 5.12
CA THR A 249 -9.47 11.30 4.59
C THR A 249 -10.79 10.54 4.33
N ALA A 250 -10.72 9.43 3.61
CA ALA A 250 -11.86 8.55 3.31
C ALA A 250 -12.55 8.03 4.58
N LYS A 251 -11.74 7.68 5.59
CA LYS A 251 -12.20 7.30 6.93
C LYS A 251 -12.88 8.44 7.66
N GLN A 252 -12.34 9.65 7.63
CA GLN A 252 -12.91 10.83 8.29
C GLN A 252 -14.27 11.21 7.67
N GLN A 253 -14.37 11.17 6.34
CA GLN A 253 -15.62 11.28 5.60
C GLN A 253 -16.62 10.19 6.01
N THR A 254 -16.22 8.91 6.03
CA THR A 254 -17.07 7.78 6.44
C THR A 254 -17.56 7.90 7.89
N ILE A 255 -16.74 8.43 8.81
CA ILE A 255 -17.13 8.73 10.19
C ILE A 255 -18.20 9.83 10.23
N ASN A 256 -18.03 10.89 9.44
CA ASN A 256 -18.96 12.02 9.41
C ASN A 256 -20.29 11.64 8.74
N ASP A 257 -20.27 10.83 7.68
CA ASP A 257 -21.44 10.19 7.07
C ASP A 257 -22.16 9.23 8.02
N GLY A 258 -21.41 8.44 8.78
CA GLY A 258 -21.95 7.57 9.83
C GLY A 258 -22.65 8.37 10.92
N LYS A 259 -22.02 9.45 11.40
CA LYS A 259 -22.59 10.36 12.40
C LYS A 259 -23.87 11.04 11.89
N SER A 260 -23.86 11.57 10.66
CA SER A 260 -25.03 12.27 10.09
C SER A 260 -26.22 11.33 9.86
N ARG A 261 -25.99 10.08 9.43
CA ARG A 261 -27.04 9.06 9.30
C ARG A 261 -27.55 8.57 10.67
N ILE A 262 -26.69 8.45 11.68
CA ILE A 262 -27.11 8.11 13.06
C ILE A 262 -27.88 9.27 13.72
N ALA A 263 -27.59 10.53 13.37
CA ALA A 263 -28.39 11.68 13.79
C ALA A 263 -29.81 11.62 13.20
N ARG A 264 -29.95 11.24 11.92
CA ARG A 264 -31.26 11.10 11.25
C ARG A 264 -32.12 9.95 11.79
N LEU A 265 -31.53 8.80 12.10
CA LEU A 265 -32.21 7.80 12.96
C LEU A 265 -33.57 7.34 12.37
N ASN A 266 -34.68 7.26 13.12
CA ASN A 266 -34.89 7.67 14.52
C ASN A 266 -34.84 6.48 15.51
N GLY A 267 -34.48 6.73 16.78
CA GLY A 267 -34.41 5.66 17.80
C GLY A 267 -33.82 6.07 19.15
N PRO A 268 -33.95 5.22 20.19
CA PRO A 268 -33.56 5.52 21.57
C PRO A 268 -32.06 5.79 21.73
N SER A 269 -31.72 6.82 22.51
CA SER A 269 -30.36 7.40 22.67
C SER A 269 -29.26 6.38 22.96
N LYS A 270 -29.50 5.41 23.84
CA LYS A 270 -28.53 4.35 24.20
C LYS A 270 -28.15 3.45 23.02
N LEU A 271 -29.00 3.26 22.00
CA LEU A 271 -28.65 2.49 20.81
C LEU A 271 -27.72 3.31 19.89
N ARG A 272 -28.02 4.60 19.69
CA ARG A 272 -27.21 5.53 18.90
C ARG A 272 -25.80 5.68 19.49
N GLN A 273 -25.69 5.90 20.80
CA GLN A 273 -24.40 6.00 21.49
C GLN A 273 -23.56 4.72 21.37
N ARG A 274 -24.19 3.54 21.44
CA ARG A 274 -23.47 2.26 21.30
C ARG A 274 -22.99 2.02 19.86
N LEU A 275 -23.77 2.44 18.87
CA LEU A 275 -23.37 2.41 17.46
C LEU A 275 -22.22 3.39 17.17
N ILE A 276 -22.30 4.64 17.64
CA ILE A 276 -21.21 5.63 17.51
C ILE A 276 -19.94 5.12 18.19
N ARG A 277 -20.05 4.54 19.40
CA ARG A 277 -18.88 3.98 20.11
C ARG A 277 -18.26 2.80 19.35
N LEU A 278 -19.06 1.88 18.79
CA LEU A 278 -18.53 0.76 17.99
C LEU A 278 -17.91 1.21 16.67
N LEU A 279 -18.51 2.19 16.00
CA LEU A 279 -18.01 2.78 14.76
C LEU A 279 -16.69 3.51 15.01
N ASN A 280 -16.63 4.36 16.05
CA ASN A 280 -15.40 5.01 16.48
C ASN A 280 -14.32 4.00 16.90
N VAL A 281 -14.66 2.96 17.68
CA VAL A 281 -13.68 1.95 18.14
C VAL A 281 -13.10 1.18 16.96
N LYS A 282 -13.91 0.53 16.11
CA LYS A 282 -13.33 -0.26 15.00
C LYS A 282 -12.59 0.60 13.97
N LEU A 283 -13.04 1.83 13.71
CA LEU A 283 -12.29 2.74 12.84
C LEU A 283 -11.01 3.24 13.53
N ALA A 284 -10.99 3.47 14.85
CA ALA A 284 -9.77 3.80 15.59
C ALA A 284 -8.78 2.62 15.67
N THR A 285 -9.23 1.39 15.92
CA THR A 285 -8.32 0.22 15.92
C THR A 285 -7.67 0.01 14.55
N ALA A 286 -8.38 0.34 13.47
CA ALA A 286 -7.84 0.37 12.12
C ALA A 286 -6.85 1.54 11.82
N SER A 287 -6.57 2.48 12.74
CA SER A 287 -5.45 3.45 12.53
C SER A 287 -4.09 2.90 12.94
N ASN A 288 -4.01 2.04 13.94
CA ASN A 288 -2.74 1.68 14.57
C ASN A 288 -2.19 0.31 14.15
N GLN A 289 -2.97 -0.47 13.39
CA GLN A 289 -2.55 -1.77 12.89
C GLN A 289 -2.86 -1.92 11.40
N VAL A 290 -1.97 -1.38 10.57
CA VAL A 290 -1.80 -1.80 9.16
C VAL A 290 -1.50 -3.32 9.07
N ASN A 291 -1.12 -3.97 10.18
CA ASN A 291 -0.79 -5.41 10.24
C ASN A 291 -1.96 -6.35 10.64
N GLY A 292 -3.11 -5.86 11.10
CA GLY A 292 -4.17 -6.71 11.68
C GLY A 292 -4.96 -7.53 10.64
N ARG A 293 -5.08 -8.86 10.84
CA ARG A 293 -6.04 -9.71 10.11
C ARG A 293 -7.47 -9.21 10.30
N ASN A 294 -8.29 -9.30 9.25
CA ASN A 294 -9.62 -8.71 9.20
C ASN A 294 -10.61 -9.39 10.18
N GLN A 295 -10.69 -8.90 11.42
CA GLN A 295 -11.59 -9.45 12.43
C GLN A 295 -13.06 -9.18 12.07
N GLN A 296 -13.73 -10.20 11.55
CA GLN A 296 -15.18 -10.21 11.27
C GLN A 296 -15.97 -9.55 12.41
N ILE A 297 -16.95 -8.69 12.07
CA ILE A 297 -17.75 -7.99 13.10
C ILE A 297 -18.84 -8.94 13.65
N GLN A 298 -18.43 -9.88 14.50
CA GLN A 298 -19.36 -10.76 15.20
C GLN A 298 -20.14 -9.99 16.28
N PHE A 299 -21.40 -9.67 15.97
CA PHE A 299 -22.33 -9.17 16.96
C PHE A 299 -22.89 -10.32 17.81
N HIS A 300 -22.61 -10.27 19.10
CA HIS A 300 -23.42 -11.00 20.07
C HIS A 300 -24.89 -10.57 19.90
N GLN A 301 -25.77 -11.55 19.66
CA GLN A 301 -27.20 -11.29 19.51
C GLN A 301 -27.71 -10.49 20.72
N ILE A 302 -28.57 -9.49 20.49
CA ILE A 302 -29.20 -8.71 21.55
C ILE A 302 -30.06 -9.67 22.40
N ARG A 303 -29.50 -10.21 23.49
CA ARG A 303 -30.22 -11.08 24.42
C ARG A 303 -31.30 -10.27 25.15
N ILE A 304 -32.53 -10.76 25.07
CA ILE A 304 -33.68 -10.14 25.72
C ILE A 304 -33.59 -10.42 27.23
N SER A 305 -33.41 -9.38 28.03
CA SER A 305 -33.34 -9.52 29.49
C SER A 305 -34.67 -10.02 30.06
N THR A 306 -34.65 -11.21 30.66
CA THR A 306 -35.80 -11.86 31.29
C THR A 306 -36.46 -10.98 32.37
N LYS A 307 -35.66 -10.21 33.13
CA LYS A 307 -36.15 -9.24 34.13
C LYS A 307 -37.00 -8.13 33.48
N LYS A 308 -36.60 -7.62 32.31
CA LYS A 308 -37.37 -6.60 31.58
C LYS A 308 -38.64 -7.17 30.94
N VAL A 309 -38.62 -8.40 30.45
CA VAL A 309 -39.82 -9.08 29.91
C VAL A 309 -40.84 -9.32 31.02
N LYS A 310 -40.41 -9.82 32.19
CA LYS A 310 -41.27 -10.01 33.37
C LYS A 310 -41.90 -8.69 33.83
N ALA A 311 -41.12 -7.60 33.92
CA ALA A 311 -41.66 -6.29 34.28
C ALA A 311 -42.69 -5.78 33.27
N ALA A 312 -42.38 -5.82 31.96
CA ALA A 312 -43.28 -5.37 30.91
C ALA A 312 -44.58 -6.20 30.83
N SER A 313 -44.50 -7.52 31.01
CA SER A 313 -45.68 -8.38 31.02
C SER A 313 -46.54 -8.19 32.28
N GLN A 314 -45.92 -7.90 33.43
CA GLN A 314 -46.64 -7.56 34.66
C GLN A 314 -47.38 -6.20 34.54
N THR A 315 -46.77 -5.19 33.93
CA THR A 315 -47.45 -3.91 33.62
C THR A 315 -48.60 -4.10 32.63
N ALA A 316 -48.40 -4.88 31.56
CA ALA A 316 -49.45 -5.19 30.58
C ALA A 316 -50.60 -5.99 31.22
N TYR A 317 -50.30 -6.93 32.11
CA TYR A 317 -51.28 -7.71 32.87
C TYR A 317 -52.12 -6.82 33.77
N GLN A 318 -51.49 -5.93 34.55
CA GLN A 318 -52.20 -4.97 35.40
C GLN A 318 -53.09 -4.01 34.58
N LYS A 319 -52.60 -3.50 33.44
CA LYS A 319 -53.41 -2.64 32.55
C LYS A 319 -54.62 -3.39 31.98
N ARG A 320 -54.47 -4.68 31.62
CA ARG A 320 -55.58 -5.48 31.09
C ARG A 320 -56.58 -5.92 32.17
N LEU A 321 -56.14 -6.18 33.40
CA LEU A 321 -57.04 -6.41 34.54
C LEU A 321 -57.90 -5.17 34.84
N LYS A 322 -57.30 -3.98 34.87
CA LYS A 322 -58.05 -2.72 35.02
C LYS A 322 -59.06 -2.50 33.90
N GLN A 323 -58.71 -2.82 32.65
CA GLN A 323 -59.67 -2.77 31.53
C GLN A 323 -60.84 -3.74 31.72
N ILE A 324 -60.58 -5.01 32.05
CA ILE A 324 -61.63 -6.02 32.25
C ILE A 324 -62.54 -5.65 33.42
N GLN A 325 -61.99 -5.07 34.50
CA GLN A 325 -62.78 -4.57 35.61
C GLN A 325 -63.76 -3.47 35.17
N VAL A 326 -63.30 -2.49 34.39
CA VAL A 326 -64.13 -1.39 33.89
C VAL A 326 -65.16 -1.87 32.86
N THR A 327 -64.77 -2.71 31.90
CA THR A 327 -65.66 -3.22 30.85
C THR A 327 -66.78 -4.10 31.39
N ASN A 328 -66.53 -4.85 32.46
CA ASN A 328 -67.51 -5.76 33.07
C ASN A 328 -68.16 -5.19 34.35
N GLN A 329 -67.99 -3.89 34.63
CA GLN A 329 -68.54 -3.20 35.81
C GLN A 329 -68.26 -3.90 37.17
N LEU A 330 -67.09 -4.55 37.30
CA LEU A 330 -66.77 -5.34 38.49
C LEU A 330 -66.28 -4.46 39.65
N THR A 331 -66.93 -4.55 40.80
CA THR A 331 -66.54 -3.83 42.02
C THR A 331 -65.15 -4.22 42.54
N SER A 332 -64.65 -5.43 42.25
CA SER A 332 -63.28 -5.81 42.59
C SER A 332 -62.63 -6.81 41.64
N ILE A 333 -61.34 -6.60 41.35
CA ILE A 333 -60.48 -7.53 40.60
C ILE A 333 -60.48 -8.96 41.19
N LYS A 334 -60.82 -9.11 42.49
CA LYS A 334 -60.95 -10.41 43.16
C LYS A 334 -62.09 -11.28 42.60
N GLN A 335 -63.12 -10.71 41.96
CA GLN A 335 -64.27 -11.44 41.40
C GLN A 335 -63.96 -12.24 40.12
N ILE A 336 -62.85 -11.94 39.42
CA ILE A 336 -62.49 -12.64 38.18
C ILE A 336 -62.07 -14.09 38.50
N PRO A 337 -62.60 -15.15 37.84
CA PRO A 337 -62.21 -16.53 38.12
C PRO A 337 -60.69 -16.77 38.04
N VAL A 338 -60.14 -17.58 38.95
CA VAL A 338 -58.69 -17.81 39.08
C VAL A 338 -58.11 -18.44 37.80
N ALA A 339 -58.81 -19.41 37.20
CA ALA A 339 -58.44 -20.01 35.92
C ALA A 339 -58.33 -18.97 34.78
N SER A 340 -59.28 -18.03 34.70
CA SER A 340 -59.27 -16.93 33.73
C SER A 340 -58.10 -15.96 33.99
N ARG A 341 -57.79 -15.65 35.25
CA ARG A 341 -56.62 -14.84 35.64
C ARG A 341 -55.30 -15.52 35.26
N GLN A 342 -55.19 -16.85 35.37
CA GLN A 342 -54.03 -17.64 34.95
C GLN A 342 -53.87 -17.69 33.42
N ARG A 343 -54.95 -18.04 32.68
CA ARG A 343 -54.95 -18.03 31.20
C ARG A 343 -54.57 -16.65 30.65
N LEU A 344 -55.13 -15.56 31.19
CA LEU A 344 -54.80 -14.20 30.79
C LEU A 344 -53.31 -13.86 31.02
N LYS A 345 -52.72 -14.32 32.14
CA LYS A 345 -51.30 -14.12 32.45
C LYS A 345 -50.40 -14.85 31.46
N LEU A 346 -50.76 -16.07 31.06
CA LEU A 346 -50.05 -16.85 30.03
C LEU A 346 -50.11 -16.15 28.67
N ILE A 347 -51.30 -15.75 28.22
CA ILE A 347 -51.51 -15.05 26.93
C ILE A 347 -50.71 -13.74 26.87
N ILE A 348 -50.74 -12.93 27.93
CA ILE A 348 -50.00 -11.66 27.98
C ILE A 348 -48.48 -11.89 28.02
N ASN A 349 -48.00 -12.87 28.79
CA ASN A 349 -46.59 -13.27 28.77
C ASN A 349 -46.14 -13.71 27.37
N GLN A 350 -46.94 -14.53 26.66
CA GLN A 350 -46.64 -14.95 25.30
C GLN A 350 -46.65 -13.77 24.32
N LYS A 351 -47.66 -12.89 24.36
CA LYS A 351 -47.79 -11.73 23.46
C LYS A 351 -46.64 -10.73 23.65
N VAL A 352 -46.27 -10.42 24.90
CA VAL A 352 -45.12 -9.55 25.21
C VAL A 352 -43.80 -10.20 24.82
N LYS A 353 -43.63 -11.52 25.03
CA LYS A 353 -42.43 -12.25 24.58
C LYS A 353 -42.30 -12.24 23.05
N ARG A 354 -43.39 -12.48 22.31
CA ARG A 354 -43.42 -12.41 20.83
C ARG A 354 -43.06 -11.01 20.33
N ALA A 355 -43.73 -9.97 20.81
CA ALA A 355 -43.44 -8.58 20.42
C ALA A 355 -42.00 -8.13 20.77
N ALA A 356 -41.45 -8.59 21.90
CA ALA A 356 -40.07 -8.33 22.27
C ALA A 356 -39.06 -9.05 21.34
N VAL A 357 -39.34 -10.30 20.96
CA VAL A 357 -38.53 -11.06 19.99
C VAL A 357 -38.57 -10.38 18.62
N GLU A 358 -39.76 -10.07 18.12
CA GLU A 358 -39.98 -9.40 16.83
C GLU A 358 -39.29 -8.05 16.72
N LYS A 359 -39.41 -7.19 17.74
CA LYS A 359 -38.68 -5.92 17.78
C LYS A 359 -37.16 -6.10 17.83
N THR A 360 -36.69 -7.17 18.48
CA THR A 360 -35.26 -7.49 18.57
C THR A 360 -34.71 -8.05 17.24
N THR A 361 -35.47 -8.91 16.55
CA THR A 361 -35.08 -9.43 15.23
C THR A 361 -35.11 -8.34 14.16
N LEU A 362 -36.07 -7.41 14.21
CA LEU A 362 -36.12 -6.24 13.33
C LEU A 362 -34.91 -5.32 13.52
N ILE A 363 -34.55 -5.00 14.77
CA ILE A 363 -33.33 -4.23 15.08
C ILE A 363 -32.07 -4.97 14.59
N ASN A 364 -31.96 -6.29 14.82
CA ASN A 364 -30.81 -7.08 14.35
C ASN A 364 -30.72 -7.11 12.81
N ARG A 365 -31.85 -7.17 12.08
CA ARG A 365 -31.89 -7.08 10.60
C ARG A 365 -31.44 -5.71 10.11
N GLN A 366 -31.93 -4.63 10.71
CA GLN A 366 -31.52 -3.26 10.38
C GLN A 366 -30.02 -3.05 10.62
N LEU A 367 -29.48 -3.56 11.74
CA LEU A 367 -28.05 -3.53 12.05
C LEU A 367 -27.23 -4.19 10.93
N ARG A 368 -27.59 -5.42 10.52
CA ARG A 368 -26.89 -6.14 9.45
C ARG A 368 -26.91 -5.37 8.12
N ARG A 369 -28.07 -4.85 7.70
CA ARG A 369 -28.18 -4.06 6.46
C ARG A 369 -27.29 -2.82 6.47
N LEU A 370 -27.22 -2.13 7.62
CA LEU A 370 -26.40 -0.92 7.78
C LEU A 370 -24.90 -1.26 7.75
N ILE A 371 -24.49 -2.38 8.37
CA ILE A 371 -23.09 -2.86 8.31
C ILE A 371 -22.69 -3.23 6.89
N ILE A 372 -23.54 -3.92 6.13
CA ILE A 372 -23.26 -4.29 4.73
C ILE A 372 -23.05 -3.03 3.89
N HIS A 373 -23.95 -2.04 4.00
CA HIS A 373 -23.80 -0.76 3.28
C HIS A 373 -22.56 0.03 3.70
N VAL A 374 -22.21 0.04 4.99
CA VAL A 374 -21.00 0.71 5.49
C VAL A 374 -19.73 -0.02 5.05
N LYS A 375 -19.69 -1.37 5.04
CA LYS A 375 -18.55 -2.13 4.49
C LYS A 375 -18.38 -1.84 3.00
N ALA A 376 -19.46 -1.94 2.21
CA ALA A 376 -19.41 -1.69 0.77
C ALA A 376 -18.97 -0.26 0.44
N ARG A 377 -19.50 0.76 1.14
CA ARG A 377 -19.07 2.16 0.95
C ARG A 377 -17.61 2.39 1.37
N LEU A 378 -17.18 1.77 2.47
CA LEU A 378 -15.78 1.88 2.93
C LEU A 378 -14.83 1.22 1.93
N HIS A 379 -15.16 0.04 1.41
CA HIS A 379 -14.43 -0.64 0.35
C HIS A 379 -14.30 0.28 -0.87
N HIS A 380 -15.42 0.74 -1.45
CA HIS A 380 -15.41 1.63 -2.61
C HIS A 380 -14.64 2.96 -2.40
N HIS A 381 -14.63 3.52 -1.18
CA HIS A 381 -13.80 4.69 -0.88
C HIS A 381 -12.32 4.36 -0.70
N LEU A 382 -11.97 3.15 -0.24
CA LEU A 382 -10.60 2.66 -0.19
C LEU A 382 -10.09 2.31 -1.60
N ASP A 383 -10.92 1.72 -2.46
CA ASP A 383 -10.62 1.45 -3.87
C ASP A 383 -10.23 2.75 -4.58
N ARG A 384 -11.12 3.76 -4.53
CA ARG A 384 -10.84 5.08 -5.09
C ARG A 384 -9.62 5.73 -4.44
N ALA A 385 -9.41 5.59 -3.12
CA ALA A 385 -8.23 6.13 -2.45
C ALA A 385 -6.91 5.54 -2.98
N PHE A 386 -6.85 4.24 -3.26
CA PHE A 386 -5.68 3.57 -3.85
C PHE A 386 -5.48 3.95 -5.31
N LEU A 387 -6.54 3.89 -6.13
CA LEU A 387 -6.48 4.21 -7.56
C LEU A 387 -6.11 5.69 -7.81
N THR A 388 -6.52 6.60 -6.92
CA THR A 388 -6.13 8.02 -6.97
C THR A 388 -4.63 8.22 -6.74
N VAL A 389 -3.94 7.32 -6.02
CA VAL A 389 -2.47 7.40 -5.86
C VAL A 389 -1.79 7.22 -7.22
N TYR A 390 -2.22 6.22 -8.00
CA TYR A 390 -1.72 6.00 -9.36
C TYR A 390 -2.08 7.16 -10.28
N GLY A 391 -3.34 7.63 -10.26
CA GLY A 391 -3.81 8.79 -11.02
C GLY A 391 -2.98 10.05 -10.78
N ASN A 392 -2.71 10.36 -9.51
CA ASN A 392 -1.85 11.46 -9.06
C ASN A 392 -0.36 11.28 -9.39
N MET A 393 0.04 10.18 -10.06
CA MET A 393 1.42 9.90 -10.45
C MET A 393 1.60 9.54 -11.93
N VAL A 394 0.52 9.41 -12.71
CA VAL A 394 0.57 9.16 -14.18
C VAL A 394 1.42 10.18 -14.92
N TRP A 395 1.46 11.43 -14.46
CA TRP A 395 2.20 12.54 -15.06
C TRP A 395 3.72 12.49 -14.81
N LEU A 396 4.20 11.80 -13.76
CA LEU A 396 5.64 11.69 -13.44
C LEU A 396 6.45 10.95 -14.53
N PRO A 397 6.01 9.79 -15.06
CA PRO A 397 6.63 9.15 -16.22
C PRO A 397 6.74 10.07 -17.43
N PHE A 398 5.69 10.84 -17.76
CA PHE A 398 5.73 11.77 -18.89
C PHE A 398 6.66 12.97 -18.65
N ILE A 399 6.74 13.49 -17.42
CA ILE A 399 7.75 14.51 -17.05
C ILE A 399 9.17 13.96 -17.19
N SER A 400 9.42 12.69 -16.88
CA SER A 400 10.76 12.11 -17.05
C SER A 400 11.25 12.14 -18.51
N LEU A 401 10.32 12.11 -19.48
CA LEU A 401 10.64 12.25 -20.90
C LEU A 401 11.18 13.64 -21.27
N LEU A 402 10.77 14.70 -20.54
CA LEU A 402 11.32 16.05 -20.71
C LEU A 402 12.77 16.15 -20.24
N GLY A 403 13.20 15.27 -19.34
CA GLY A 403 14.60 15.15 -18.90
C GLY A 403 15.51 14.47 -19.94
N LEU A 404 14.99 13.49 -20.69
CA LEU A 404 15.77 12.73 -21.69
C LEU A 404 16.48 13.59 -22.77
N PRO A 405 15.92 14.68 -23.32
CA PRO A 405 16.64 15.53 -24.29
C PRO A 405 17.83 16.30 -23.69
N LEU A 406 17.81 16.66 -22.39
CA LEU A 406 18.95 17.33 -21.72
C LEU A 406 20.21 16.45 -21.67
N PHE A 407 20.00 15.13 -21.66
CA PHE A 407 21.06 14.15 -21.84
C PHE A 407 21.31 13.97 -23.34
N SER A 408 22.26 14.71 -23.89
CA SER A 408 22.75 14.45 -25.26
C SER A 408 23.69 13.25 -25.25
N PHE A 409 23.12 12.04 -25.40
CA PHE A 409 23.85 10.79 -25.61
C PHE A 409 24.77 10.93 -26.83
N LYS A 410 26.08 10.81 -26.64
CA LYS A 410 27.06 10.95 -27.73
C LYS A 410 26.85 9.84 -28.77
N LYS A 411 26.69 10.21 -30.04
CA LYS A 411 26.33 9.29 -31.14
C LYS A 411 27.46 8.27 -31.36
N LYS A 412 27.11 6.99 -31.56
CA LYS A 412 28.09 5.88 -31.64
C LYS A 412 29.12 6.05 -32.77
N ASN A 413 28.79 6.75 -33.86
CA ASN A 413 29.70 7.00 -34.99
C ASN A 413 31.00 7.73 -34.58
N ASP A 414 30.98 8.58 -33.55
CA ASP A 414 32.17 9.27 -33.05
C ASP A 414 33.18 8.29 -32.39
N ARG A 415 32.80 7.05 -32.10
CA ARG A 415 33.66 6.03 -31.47
C ARG A 415 34.40 5.14 -32.47
N GLN A 416 33.94 5.05 -33.72
CA GLN A 416 34.69 4.37 -34.79
C GLN A 416 35.73 5.30 -35.39
N LYS A 417 35.38 6.57 -35.65
CA LYS A 417 36.30 7.58 -36.23
C LYS A 417 37.49 8.00 -35.34
N ASN A 418 37.62 7.44 -34.13
CA ASN A 418 38.73 7.62 -33.21
C ASN A 418 39.41 6.26 -32.87
N ARG A 419 39.14 5.21 -33.65
CA ARG A 419 39.74 3.87 -33.54
C ARG A 419 40.35 3.36 -34.85
N ASP A 420 40.15 4.10 -35.92
CA ASP A 420 40.86 4.05 -37.20
C ASP A 420 41.72 5.33 -37.28
#